data_AF-Q9HIK4-F1
#
_entry.id   AF-Q9HIK4-F1
#
_cell.length_a   1.000
_cell.length_b   1.000
_cell.length_c   1.000
_cell.angle_alpha   90.00
_cell.angle_beta   90.00
_cell.angle_gamma   90.00
#
_symmetry.space_group_name_H-M   'P 1'
#
loop_
_entity.id
_entity.type
_entity.pdbx_description
1 polymer ?
#
loop_
_entity_poly.entity_id
_entity_poly.type
_entity_poly.pdbx_seq_one_letter_code
_entity_poly.pdbx_strand_id
1 'polypeptide(L)'
;MVRKNINTVGLDLSIGYLHEIAPSKHPLVYDLQELFRYVVDYSVIEILETKLKRSDFIITENYHIRLRLDTAKLLIEKIKNNFNKRYEFRNKQHTLENIIFENAREFSRYILGKTKTLDFKIPDIEISRNDTIDIKNRIISIDPEKRKALKINKSTLWYQQKKIKEDKTIKLYKKTRAKIE
;
A
#
# COMPACT_ATOMS: atom_id res chain seq x y z
N MET A 1 -13.71 5.91 -1.15
CA MET A 1 -13.35 5.84 -2.59
C MET A 1 -14.32 4.95 -3.34
N VAL A 2 -14.45 3.67 -2.99
CA VAL A 2 -15.38 2.71 -3.65
C VAL A 2 -16.81 3.22 -3.77
N ARG A 3 -17.44 3.65 -2.66
CA ARG A 3 -18.80 4.23 -2.66
C ARG A 3 -18.98 5.38 -3.67
N LYS A 4 -17.99 6.28 -3.76
CA LYS A 4 -18.01 7.40 -4.71
C LYS A 4 -18.08 6.88 -6.14
N ASN A 5 -17.22 5.92 -6.50
CA ASN A 5 -17.16 5.35 -7.85
C ASN A 5 -18.44 4.60 -8.22
N ILE A 6 -19.04 3.83 -7.30
CA ILE A 6 -20.33 3.16 -7.52
C ILE A 6 -21.43 4.19 -7.80
N ASN A 7 -21.51 5.24 -6.99
CA ASN A 7 -22.46 6.34 -7.22
C ASN A 7 -22.23 7.03 -8.57
N THR A 8 -20.96 7.25 -8.97
CA THR A 8 -20.63 7.88 -10.25
C THR A 8 -21.12 7.07 -11.46
N VAL A 9 -21.15 5.74 -11.36
CA VAL A 9 -21.67 4.87 -12.44
C VAL A 9 -23.17 4.57 -12.32
N GLY A 10 -23.84 5.16 -11.33
CA GLY A 10 -25.30 5.10 -11.17
C GLY A 10 -25.84 3.79 -10.59
N LEU A 11 -25.03 3.03 -9.85
CA LEU A 11 -25.46 1.78 -9.23
C LEU A 11 -25.98 2.00 -7.80
N ASP A 12 -26.92 1.17 -7.36
CA ASP A 12 -27.46 1.19 -6.00
C ASP A 12 -26.50 0.53 -5.01
N LEU A 13 -26.07 1.29 -4.00
CA LEU A 13 -25.15 0.85 -2.96
C LEU A 13 -25.72 -0.28 -2.07
N SER A 14 -27.05 -0.36 -1.98
CA SER A 14 -27.77 -1.27 -1.08
C SER A 14 -27.90 -2.69 -1.62
N ILE A 15 -27.60 -2.91 -2.91
CA ILE A 15 -27.78 -4.19 -3.59
C ILE A 15 -26.41 -4.85 -3.83
N GLY A 16 -25.99 -5.68 -2.88
CA GLY A 16 -24.80 -6.53 -3.02
C GLY A 16 -25.15 -7.93 -3.53
N TYR A 17 -24.12 -8.62 -3.99
CA TYR A 17 -24.14 -9.97 -4.54
C TYR A 17 -23.38 -10.95 -3.65
N LEU A 18 -22.34 -10.49 -2.93
CA LEU A 18 -21.58 -11.31 -2.00
C LEU A 18 -21.99 -11.03 -0.55
N HIS A 19 -22.04 -9.75 -0.15
CA HIS A 19 -22.45 -9.37 1.20
C HIS A 19 -23.97 -9.26 1.33
N GLU A 20 -24.49 -9.74 2.46
CA GLU A 20 -25.92 -9.73 2.76
C GLU A 20 -26.51 -8.31 2.77
N ILE A 21 -27.69 -8.19 2.14
CA ILE A 21 -28.48 -6.96 2.12
C ILE A 21 -29.12 -6.77 3.50
N ALA A 22 -28.86 -5.63 4.12
CA ALA A 22 -29.50 -5.26 5.38
C ALA A 22 -29.75 -3.75 5.44
N PRO A 23 -30.73 -3.30 6.24
CA PRO A 23 -31.01 -1.88 6.44
C PRO A 23 -29.77 -1.10 6.86
N SER A 24 -29.61 0.10 6.29
CA SER A 24 -28.48 1.01 6.57
C SER A 24 -27.08 0.47 6.23
N LYS A 25 -26.96 -0.69 5.57
CA LYS A 25 -25.70 -1.21 5.04
C LYS A 25 -25.51 -0.82 3.56
N HIS A 26 -24.27 -0.93 3.09
CA HIS A 26 -23.90 -0.71 1.71
C HIS A 26 -23.18 -1.94 1.13
N PRO A 27 -23.86 -3.09 1.01
CA PRO A 27 -23.24 -4.35 0.63
C PRO A 27 -22.52 -4.29 -0.72
N LEU A 28 -22.99 -3.52 -1.71
CA LEU A 28 -22.25 -3.38 -2.97
C LEU A 28 -20.90 -2.67 -2.79
N VAL A 29 -20.81 -1.73 -1.83
CA VAL A 29 -19.53 -1.11 -1.45
C VAL A 29 -18.62 -2.17 -0.84
N TYR A 30 -19.18 -3.09 -0.05
CA TYR A 30 -18.43 -4.17 0.56
C TYR A 30 -18.00 -5.24 -0.44
N ASP A 31 -18.76 -5.49 -1.49
CA ASP A 31 -18.34 -6.43 -2.53
C ASP A 31 -17.15 -5.88 -3.32
N LEU A 32 -17.26 -4.63 -3.79
CA LEU A 32 -16.20 -4.03 -4.60
C LEU A 32 -14.98 -3.61 -3.79
N GLN A 33 -15.09 -3.38 -2.47
CA GLN A 33 -13.90 -3.10 -1.64
C GLN A 33 -12.97 -4.31 -1.55
N GLU A 34 -13.48 -5.55 -1.60
CA GLU A 34 -12.64 -6.75 -1.46
C GLU A 34 -11.56 -6.81 -2.54
N LEU A 35 -11.86 -6.30 -3.74
CA LEU A 35 -10.91 -6.19 -4.86
C LEU A 35 -9.70 -5.30 -4.55
N PHE A 36 -9.79 -4.39 -3.58
CA PHE A 36 -8.76 -3.40 -3.26
C PHE A 36 -8.37 -3.37 -1.78
N ARG A 37 -8.87 -4.30 -0.98
CA ARG A 37 -8.63 -4.38 0.47
C ARG A 37 -7.15 -4.48 0.80
N TYR A 38 -6.41 -5.22 -0.02
CA TYR A 38 -4.97 -5.39 0.09
C TYR A 38 -4.20 -4.06 0.14
N VAL A 39 -4.71 -2.98 -0.46
CA VAL A 39 -4.03 -1.67 -0.49
C VAL A 39 -3.95 -1.11 0.93
N VAL A 40 -5.02 -1.29 1.70
CA VAL A 40 -5.10 -0.86 3.10
C VAL A 40 -4.19 -1.73 3.95
N ASP A 41 -4.21 -3.05 3.75
CA ASP A 41 -3.34 -3.99 4.47
C ASP A 41 -1.86 -3.65 4.26
N TYR A 42 -1.48 -3.38 3.00
CA TYR A 42 -0.14 -2.94 2.66
C TYR A 42 0.22 -1.60 3.33
N SER A 43 -0.68 -0.61 3.33
CA SER A 43 -0.47 0.65 4.05
C SER A 43 -0.26 0.47 5.55
N VAL A 44 -0.98 -0.47 6.17
CA VAL A 44 -0.81 -0.79 7.59
C VAL A 44 0.55 -1.42 7.85
N ILE A 45 0.96 -2.40 7.04
CA ILE A 45 2.29 -3.03 7.15
C ILE A 45 3.39 -1.98 7.07
N GLU A 46 3.34 -1.08 6.09
CA GLU A 46 4.35 -0.04 5.94
C GLU A 46 4.42 0.91 7.15
N ILE A 47 3.31 1.15 7.84
CA ILE A 47 3.29 1.96 9.06
C ILE A 47 3.82 1.18 10.26
N LEU A 48 3.52 -0.11 10.37
CA LEU A 48 4.07 -0.95 11.43
C LEU A 48 5.61 -0.98 11.36
N GLU A 49 6.19 -0.96 10.16
CA GLU A 49 7.63 -0.82 9.95
C GLU A 49 8.22 0.51 10.46
N THR A 50 7.40 1.53 10.71
CA THR A 50 7.84 2.82 11.29
C THR A 50 7.96 2.81 12.83
N LYS A 51 7.71 1.67 13.48
CA LYS A 51 7.80 1.44 14.94
C LYS A 51 6.81 2.30 15.75
N LEU A 52 5.52 2.13 15.50
CA LEU A 52 4.45 2.69 16.35
C LEU A 52 4.63 2.28 17.82
N LYS A 53 4.31 3.18 18.73
CA LYS A 53 4.42 3.00 20.19
C LYS A 53 3.04 2.94 20.82
N ARG A 54 2.94 2.39 22.04
CA ARG A 54 1.69 2.40 22.83
C ARG A 54 1.13 3.82 23.05
N SER A 55 2.01 4.82 23.14
CA SER A 55 1.63 6.23 23.26
C SER A 55 0.82 6.74 22.06
N ASP A 56 0.91 6.10 20.90
CA ASP A 56 0.29 6.53 19.64
C ASP A 56 -1.20 6.12 19.54
N PHE A 57 -1.69 5.45 20.60
CA PHE A 57 -3.04 4.93 20.72
C PHE A 57 -3.72 5.43 22.01
N ILE A 58 -5.04 5.34 22.02
CA ILE A 58 -5.90 5.61 23.16
C ILE A 58 -6.58 4.30 23.52
N ILE A 59 -6.47 3.90 24.79
CA ILE A 59 -7.25 2.79 25.35
C ILE A 59 -8.43 3.43 26.07
N THR A 60 -9.65 3.15 25.60
CA THR A 60 -10.88 3.64 26.24
C THR A 60 -11.16 2.85 27.52
N GLU A 61 -12.05 3.36 28.38
CA GLU A 61 -12.51 2.66 29.59
C GLU A 61 -13.08 1.27 29.30
N ASN A 62 -13.75 1.11 28.16
CA ASN A 62 -14.28 -0.18 27.68
C ASN A 62 -13.22 -1.05 26.97
N TYR A 63 -11.93 -0.81 27.21
CA TYR A 63 -10.79 -1.54 26.62
C TYR A 63 -10.68 -1.52 25.08
N HIS A 64 -11.47 -0.70 24.38
CA HIS A 64 -11.26 -0.47 22.95
C HIS A 64 -10.00 0.36 22.68
N ILE A 65 -9.33 0.06 21.57
CA ILE A 65 -8.15 0.80 21.11
C ILE A 65 -8.57 1.75 19.98
N ARG A 66 -8.19 3.02 20.09
CA ARG A 66 -8.38 4.03 19.06
C ARG A 66 -7.04 4.64 18.65
N LEU A 67 -6.91 4.99 17.37
CA LEU A 67 -5.75 5.74 16.88
C LEU A 67 -5.78 7.17 17.45
N ARG A 68 -4.62 7.71 17.84
CA ARG A 68 -4.50 9.16 18.05
C ARG A 68 -4.54 9.90 16.71
N LEU A 69 -4.78 11.21 16.78
CA LEU A 69 -4.91 12.07 15.61
C LEU A 69 -3.70 11.98 14.67
N ASP A 70 -2.48 12.03 15.20
CA ASP A 70 -1.26 12.01 14.39
C ASP A 70 -1.07 10.65 13.70
N THR A 71 -1.34 9.55 14.40
CA THR A 71 -1.30 8.20 13.83
C THR A 71 -2.37 7.99 12.77
N ALA A 72 -3.58 8.52 12.99
CA ALA A 72 -4.65 8.48 12.00
C ALA A 72 -4.30 9.29 10.75
N LYS A 73 -3.73 10.49 10.91
CA LYS A 73 -3.24 11.30 9.78
C LYS A 73 -2.16 10.56 8.99
N LEU A 74 -1.19 9.95 9.67
CA LEU A 74 -0.15 9.13 9.04
C LEU A 74 -0.75 7.97 8.24
N LEU A 75 -1.73 7.26 8.80
CA LEU A 75 -2.44 6.18 8.12
C LEU A 75 -3.19 6.67 6.88
N ILE A 76 -3.92 7.77 6.99
CA ILE A 76 -4.65 8.36 5.86
C ILE A 76 -3.67 8.78 4.75
N GLU A 77 -2.55 9.41 5.10
CA GLU A 77 -1.54 9.82 4.13
C GLU A 77 -0.95 8.61 3.40
N LYS A 78 -0.63 7.54 4.13
CA LYS A 78 -0.08 6.31 3.55
C LYS A 78 -1.06 5.60 2.63
N ILE A 79 -2.33 5.49 3.03
CA ILE A 79 -3.41 4.95 2.20
C ILE A 79 -3.55 5.79 0.93
N LYS A 80 -3.62 7.12 1.05
CA LYS A 80 -3.73 8.04 -0.09
C LYS A 80 -2.56 7.89 -1.06
N ASN A 81 -1.33 7.82 -0.55
CA ASN A 81 -0.13 7.64 -1.35
C ASN A 81 -0.16 6.31 -2.12
N ASN A 82 -0.59 5.22 -1.47
CA ASN A 82 -0.70 3.92 -2.13
C ASN A 82 -1.79 3.90 -3.20
N PHE A 83 -2.96 4.52 -2.97
CA PHE A 83 -4.00 4.64 -4.00
C PHE A 83 -3.62 5.54 -5.18
N ASN A 84 -2.70 6.50 -4.97
CA ASN A 84 -2.17 7.37 -6.01
C ASN A 84 -1.02 6.76 -6.81
N LYS A 85 -0.49 5.58 -6.41
CA LYS A 85 0.49 4.85 -7.22
C LYS A 85 -0.13 4.47 -8.56
N ARG A 86 0.70 4.52 -9.60
CA ARG A 86 0.30 4.22 -10.98
C ARG A 86 0.73 2.80 -11.34
N TYR A 87 -0.17 2.09 -11.99
CA TYR A 87 0.02 0.73 -12.45
C TYR A 87 -0.34 0.65 -13.93
N GLU A 88 0.27 -0.31 -14.62
CA GLU A 88 -0.13 -0.64 -15.97
C GLU A 88 -1.52 -1.28 -15.96
N PHE A 89 -2.45 -0.67 -16.68
CA PHE A 89 -3.82 -1.12 -16.80
C PHE A 89 -4.31 -0.82 -18.22
N ARG A 90 -4.66 -1.86 -18.97
CA ARG A 90 -5.09 -1.75 -20.39
C ARG A 90 -4.10 -0.93 -21.24
N ASN A 91 -2.81 -1.27 -21.15
CA ASN A 91 -1.68 -0.64 -21.87
C ASN A 91 -1.48 0.85 -21.56
N LYS A 92 -2.00 1.34 -20.43
CA LYS A 92 -1.86 2.73 -19.97
C LYS A 92 -1.55 2.78 -18.48
N GLN A 93 -0.94 3.87 -18.03
CA GLN A 93 -0.60 4.08 -16.63
C GLN A 93 -1.77 4.76 -15.89
N HIS A 94 -2.47 4.00 -15.03
CA HIS A 94 -3.60 4.49 -14.25
C HIS A 94 -3.31 4.46 -12.75
N THR A 95 -3.84 5.42 -11.99
CA THR A 95 -3.86 5.33 -10.52
C THR A 95 -4.80 4.21 -10.08
N LEU A 96 -4.59 3.62 -8.91
CA LEU A 96 -5.54 2.65 -8.37
C LEU A 96 -6.94 3.23 -8.20
N GLU A 97 -7.07 4.52 -7.85
CA GLU A 97 -8.39 5.19 -7.82
C GLU A 97 -9.12 5.11 -9.17
N ASN A 98 -8.41 5.35 -10.27
CA ASN A 98 -8.99 5.25 -11.61
C ASN A 98 -9.30 3.80 -12.00
N ILE A 99 -8.50 2.84 -11.53
CA ILE A 99 -8.75 1.42 -11.76
C ILE A 99 -10.02 0.96 -11.01
N ILE A 100 -10.27 1.44 -9.79
CA ILE A 100 -11.54 1.20 -9.07
C ILE A 100 -12.71 1.72 -9.92
N PHE A 101 -12.60 2.92 -10.47
CA PHE A 101 -13.64 3.51 -11.31
C PHE A 101 -13.90 2.67 -12.57
N GLU A 102 -12.85 2.24 -13.28
CA GLU A 102 -13.00 1.42 -14.48
C GLU A 102 -13.64 0.05 -14.18
N ASN A 103 -13.30 -0.58 -13.05
CA ASN A 103 -13.93 -1.82 -12.61
C ASN A 103 -15.41 -1.62 -12.25
N ALA A 104 -15.76 -0.53 -11.55
CA ALA A 104 -17.16 -0.20 -11.26
C ALA A 104 -17.95 0.07 -12.56
N ARG A 105 -17.34 0.71 -13.55
CA ARG A 105 -17.93 0.98 -14.86
C ARG A 105 -18.15 -0.30 -15.67
N GLU A 106 -17.17 -1.22 -15.64
CA GLU A 106 -17.28 -2.54 -16.26
C GLU A 106 -18.42 -3.35 -15.64
N PHE A 107 -18.53 -3.32 -14.32
CA PHE A 107 -19.63 -3.95 -13.60
C PHE A 107 -21.00 -3.39 -13.98
N SER A 108 -21.13 -2.06 -14.05
CA SER A 108 -22.36 -1.40 -14.52
C SER A 108 -22.75 -1.81 -15.95
N ARG A 109 -21.77 -1.90 -16.86
CA ARG A 109 -22.00 -2.37 -18.24
C ARG A 109 -22.48 -3.82 -18.29
N TYR A 110 -21.92 -4.67 -17.42
CA TYR A 110 -22.31 -6.07 -17.32
C TYR A 110 -23.75 -6.22 -16.83
N ILE A 111 -24.13 -5.50 -15.75
CA ILE A 111 -25.52 -5.50 -15.24
C ILE A 111 -26.51 -5.05 -16.32
N LEU A 112 -26.15 -4.04 -17.12
CA LEU A 112 -26.99 -3.55 -18.22
C LEU A 112 -27.00 -4.45 -19.47
N GLY A 113 -26.34 -5.62 -19.43
CA GLY A 113 -26.22 -6.53 -20.57
C GLY A 113 -25.38 -5.99 -21.74
N LYS A 114 -24.65 -4.89 -21.55
CA LYS A 114 -23.78 -4.28 -22.58
C LYS A 114 -22.47 -5.06 -22.78
N THR A 115 -22.11 -5.90 -21.80
CA THR A 115 -20.99 -6.83 -21.88
C THR A 115 -21.49 -8.21 -21.42
N LYS A 116 -21.06 -9.28 -22.12
CA LYS A 116 -21.50 -10.66 -21.83
C LYS A 116 -20.77 -11.29 -20.65
N THR A 117 -19.55 -10.83 -20.39
CA THR A 117 -18.68 -11.34 -19.34
C THR A 117 -18.30 -10.19 -18.40
N LEU A 118 -18.07 -10.53 -17.14
CA LEU A 118 -17.53 -9.65 -16.13
C LEU A 118 -16.12 -10.13 -15.79
N ASP A 119 -15.12 -9.28 -16.01
CA ASP A 119 -13.73 -9.56 -15.65
C ASP A 119 -13.16 -8.37 -14.88
N PHE A 120 -12.99 -8.53 -13.56
CA PHE A 120 -12.37 -7.50 -12.75
C PHE A 120 -10.86 -7.54 -12.93
N LYS A 121 -10.31 -6.47 -13.50
CA LYS A 121 -8.87 -6.34 -13.71
C LYS A 121 -8.25 -5.57 -12.56
N ILE A 122 -7.39 -6.26 -11.82
CA ILE A 122 -6.67 -5.71 -10.67
C ILE A 122 -5.18 -5.84 -10.98
N PRO A 123 -4.39 -4.75 -10.91
CA PRO A 123 -2.94 -4.85 -11.10
C PRO A 123 -2.29 -5.55 -9.91
N ASP A 124 -1.20 -6.28 -10.18
CA ASP A 124 -0.32 -6.77 -9.13
C ASP A 124 0.36 -5.59 -8.42
N ILE A 125 0.45 -5.67 -7.10
CA ILE A 125 1.18 -4.64 -6.32
C ILE A 125 2.66 -4.82 -6.55
N GLU A 126 3.31 -3.76 -7.01
CA GLU A 126 4.76 -3.69 -6.95
C GLU A 126 5.20 -3.24 -5.55
N ILE A 127 5.70 -4.19 -4.76
CA ILE A 127 6.27 -3.92 -3.43
C ILE A 127 7.71 -3.43 -3.62
N SER A 128 7.91 -2.12 -3.63
CA SER A 128 9.24 -1.52 -3.74
C SER A 128 9.95 -1.45 -2.38
N ARG A 129 10.70 -2.50 -2.03
CA ARG A 129 11.64 -2.48 -0.90
C ARG A 129 13.04 -2.08 -1.34
N ASN A 130 13.64 -1.15 -0.60
CA ASN A 130 15.02 -0.70 -0.81
C ASN A 130 16.03 -1.41 0.11
N ASP A 131 15.56 -2.25 1.03
CA ASP A 131 16.32 -2.82 2.13
C ASP A 131 16.15 -4.34 2.24
N THR A 132 16.08 -5.03 1.09
CA THR A 132 15.96 -6.50 1.04
C THR A 132 17.06 -7.18 1.85
N ILE A 133 16.80 -8.39 2.33
CA ILE A 133 17.76 -9.20 3.11
C ILE A 133 19.08 -9.31 2.35
N ASP A 134 19.04 -9.51 1.04
CA ASP A 134 20.22 -9.57 0.18
C ASP A 134 21.03 -8.27 0.20
N ILE A 135 20.36 -7.12 0.08
CA ILE A 135 21.02 -5.82 0.15
C ILE A 135 21.63 -5.59 1.53
N LYS A 136 20.92 -5.97 2.61
CA LYS A 136 21.43 -5.87 3.99
C LYS A 136 22.68 -6.75 4.19
N ASN A 137 22.64 -7.98 3.70
CA ASN A 137 23.77 -8.92 3.76
C ASN A 137 24.97 -8.40 2.95
N ARG A 138 24.72 -7.88 1.74
CA ARG A 138 25.76 -7.23 0.93
C ARG A 138 26.40 -6.07 1.68
N ILE A 139 25.62 -5.16 2.27
CA ILE A 139 26.14 -4.01 3.05
C ILE A 139 26.98 -4.48 4.25
N ILE A 140 26.55 -5.51 4.99
CA ILE A 140 27.31 -6.08 6.11
C ILE A 140 28.64 -6.65 5.62
N SER A 141 28.65 -7.31 4.46
CA SER A 141 29.85 -7.95 3.89
C SER A 141 30.88 -6.99 3.30
N ILE A 142 30.59 -5.68 3.20
CA ILE A 142 31.54 -4.72 2.61
C ILE A 142 32.68 -4.46 3.60
N ASP A 143 33.87 -4.91 3.23
CA ASP A 143 35.13 -4.62 3.90
C ASP A 143 35.72 -3.24 3.49
N PRO A 144 36.79 -2.76 4.17
CA PRO A 144 37.40 -1.47 3.86
C PRO A 144 37.95 -1.32 2.43
N GLU A 145 38.41 -2.40 1.79
CA GLU A 145 38.96 -2.40 0.42
C GLU A 145 37.83 -2.35 -0.60
N LYS A 146 36.83 -3.23 -0.46
CA LYS A 146 35.62 -3.24 -1.28
C LYS A 146 34.87 -1.91 -1.19
N ARG A 147 34.82 -1.28 -0.02
CA ARG A 147 34.28 0.08 0.15
C ARG A 147 35.04 1.11 -0.70
N LYS A 148 36.38 1.07 -0.72
CA LYS A 148 37.20 1.98 -1.53
C LYS A 148 36.91 1.78 -3.02
N ALA A 149 36.84 0.53 -3.47
CA ALA A 149 36.50 0.18 -4.86
C ALA A 149 35.11 0.73 -5.26
N LEU A 150 34.10 0.57 -4.40
CA LEU A 150 32.75 1.10 -4.63
C LEU A 150 32.63 2.63 -4.47
N LYS A 151 33.70 3.32 -4.08
CA LYS A 151 33.71 4.76 -3.80
C LYS A 151 32.60 5.18 -2.82
N ILE A 152 32.35 4.37 -1.79
CA ILE A 152 31.37 4.66 -0.73
C ILE A 152 32.09 5.37 0.42
N ASN A 153 31.51 6.45 0.94
CA ASN A 153 32.10 7.16 2.09
C ASN A 153 32.11 6.25 3.34
N LYS A 154 33.21 6.27 4.10
CA LYS A 154 33.39 5.51 5.35
C LYS A 154 32.25 5.76 6.35
N SER A 155 31.85 7.02 6.53
CA SER A 155 30.76 7.38 7.46
C SER A 155 29.41 6.81 7.01
N THR A 156 29.14 6.83 5.71
CA THR A 156 27.91 6.26 5.13
C THR A 156 27.83 4.76 5.34
N LEU A 157 28.91 4.02 5.02
CA LEU A 157 28.93 2.56 5.20
C LEU A 157 28.79 2.19 6.69
N TRP A 158 29.54 2.87 7.57
CA TRP A 158 29.47 2.61 9.01
C TRP A 158 28.06 2.84 9.57
N TYR A 159 27.41 3.95 9.17
CA TYR A 159 26.03 4.25 9.57
C TYR A 159 25.06 3.14 9.12
N GLN A 160 25.19 2.68 7.88
CA GLN A 160 24.33 1.63 7.33
C GLN A 160 24.54 0.30 8.06
N GLN A 161 25.79 -0.14 8.23
CA GLN A 161 26.12 -1.38 8.95
C GLN A 161 25.64 -1.33 10.41
N LYS A 162 25.82 -0.19 11.09
CA LYS A 162 25.33 0.02 12.47
C LYS A 162 23.80 -0.11 12.54
N LYS A 163 23.08 0.54 11.64
CA LYS A 163 21.60 0.49 11.60
C LYS A 163 21.07 -0.92 11.31
N ILE A 164 21.72 -1.67 10.42
CA ILE A 164 21.33 -3.06 10.14
C ILE A 164 21.53 -3.94 11.37
N LYS A 165 22.67 -3.80 12.08
CA LYS A 165 22.93 -4.56 13.32
C LYS A 165 21.95 -4.24 14.45
N GLU A 166 21.41 -3.02 14.48
CA GLU A 166 20.40 -2.59 15.46
C GLU A 166 18.95 -2.93 15.04
N ASP A 167 18.76 -3.68 13.96
CA ASP A 167 17.45 -3.96 13.34
C ASP A 167 16.60 -2.69 13.14
N LYS A 168 17.23 -1.67 12.57
CA LYS A 168 16.61 -0.39 12.24
C LYS A 168 16.55 -0.21 10.73
N THR A 169 15.53 0.52 10.29
CA THR A 169 15.38 0.92 8.90
C THR A 169 16.59 1.72 8.42
N ILE A 170 17.12 1.34 7.25
CA ILE A 170 18.24 2.03 6.61
C ILE A 170 17.73 2.98 5.55
N LYS A 171 18.30 4.19 5.49
CA LYS A 171 18.14 5.06 4.32
C LYS A 171 19.19 4.68 3.29
N LEU A 172 18.75 4.08 2.18
CA LEU A 172 19.60 3.76 1.04
C LEU A 172 19.29 4.70 -0.12
N TYR A 173 20.19 5.65 -0.38
CA TYR A 173 20.07 6.55 -1.53
C TYR A 173 20.32 5.79 -2.84
N LYS A 174 19.62 6.17 -3.91
CA LYS A 174 19.72 5.54 -5.25
C LYS A 174 21.18 5.40 -5.73
N LYS A 175 22.01 6.43 -5.51
CA LYS A 175 23.44 6.43 -5.87
C LYS A 175 24.26 5.39 -5.11
N THR A 176 23.92 5.15 -3.84
CA THR A 176 24.60 4.13 -3.02
C THR A 176 24.09 2.75 -3.35
N ARG A 177 22.78 2.60 -3.59
CA ARG A 177 22.14 1.35 -4.02
C ARG A 177 22.76 0.81 -5.30
N ALA A 178 22.87 1.64 -6.33
CA ALA A 178 23.44 1.28 -7.63
C ALA A 178 24.93 0.86 -7.60
N LYS A 179 25.61 1.06 -6.47
CA LYS A 179 27.00 0.61 -6.26
C LYS A 179 27.08 -0.73 -5.54
N ILE A 180 25.98 -1.18 -4.93
CA ILE A 180 25.91 -2.38 -4.10
C ILE A 180 25.12 -3.49 -4.81
N GLU A 181 24.18 -3.10 -5.69
CA GLU A 181 23.56 -3.96 -6.70
C GLU A 181 24.58 -4.44 -7.73
#